data_AF-A0A523UR34-F1
#
_entry.id   AF-A0A523UR34-F1
#
_cell.length_a   1.000
_cell.length_b   1.000
_cell.length_c   1.000
_cell.angle_alpha   90.00
_cell.angle_beta   90.00
_cell.angle_gamma   90.00
#
_symmetry.space_group_name_H-M   'P 1'
#
loop_
_entity.id
_entity.type
_entity.pdbx_description
1 polymer ?
#
loop_
_entity_poly.entity_id
_entity_poly.type
_entity_poly.pdbx_seq_one_letter_code
_entity_poly.pdbx_strand_id
1 'polypeptide(L)'
;DEVHTAKEPAAILVAEAETVSRFNRDVGLAYEKVIFGIRMNVGASATIDGITITMTRAFHSSGTGLAAGYMVELEDGTVIYHAGDTGIFERVGCLGNCMASIWPYSP
;
A
#
# COMPACT_ATOMS: atom_id res chain seq x y z
N ASP A 1 -18.06 -1.19 -5.14
CA ASP A 1 -17.26 -1.41 -3.92
C ASP A 1 -15.80 -1.57 -4.36
N GLU A 2 -14.88 -1.85 -3.44
CA GLU A 2 -13.44 -2.05 -3.73
C GLU A 2 -13.19 -3.15 -4.77
N VAL A 3 -14.02 -4.19 -4.78
CA VAL A 3 -13.95 -5.32 -5.73
C VAL A 3 -14.29 -4.87 -7.15
N HIS A 4 -15.31 -4.03 -7.31
CA HIS A 4 -15.69 -3.50 -8.61
C HIS A 4 -14.58 -2.61 -9.19
N THR A 5 -14.01 -1.72 -8.37
CA THR A 5 -12.92 -0.83 -8.79
C THR A 5 -11.66 -1.61 -9.16
N ALA A 6 -11.28 -2.63 -8.38
CA ALA A 6 -10.08 -3.43 -8.65
C ALA A 6 -10.14 -4.21 -9.98
N LYS A 7 -11.34 -4.47 -10.51
CA LYS A 7 -11.53 -5.15 -11.80
C LYS A 7 -11.43 -4.22 -13.00
N GLU A 8 -11.42 -2.91 -12.80
CA GLU A 8 -11.31 -1.95 -13.89
C GLU A 8 -9.96 -2.09 -14.64
N PRO A 9 -9.94 -1.91 -15.97
CA PRO A 9 -8.74 -2.08 -16.77
C PRO A 9 -7.55 -1.19 -16.34
N ALA A 10 -7.82 -0.01 -15.79
CA ALA A 10 -6.79 0.93 -15.34
C ALA A 10 -6.45 0.83 -13.85
N ALA A 11 -7.19 0.04 -13.07
CA ALA A 11 -6.96 -0.07 -11.64
C ALA A 11 -5.81 -1.05 -11.31
N ILE A 12 -5.02 -0.68 -10.31
CA ILE A 12 -3.94 -1.50 -9.75
C ILE A 12 -4.24 -1.70 -8.27
N LEU A 13 -4.20 -2.96 -7.83
CA LEU A 13 -4.38 -3.36 -6.45
C LEU A 13 -3.03 -3.28 -5.72
N VAL A 14 -3.03 -2.48 -4.65
CA VAL A 14 -1.96 -2.43 -3.66
C VAL A 14 -2.48 -3.04 -2.37
N ALA A 15 -1.98 -4.22 -2.00
CA ALA A 15 -2.48 -4.94 -0.83
C ALA A 15 -1.48 -5.96 -0.27
N GLU A 16 -1.74 -6.37 0.97
CA GLU A 16 -1.02 -7.41 1.69
C GLU A 16 -1.27 -8.80 1.06
N ALA A 17 -0.34 -9.74 1.28
CA ALA A 17 -0.32 -11.04 0.65
C ALA A 17 -1.59 -11.89 0.78
N GLU A 18 -2.18 -11.98 1.98
CA GLU A 18 -3.42 -12.73 2.20
C GLU A 18 -4.62 -11.99 1.62
N THR A 19 -4.62 -10.66 1.67
CA THR A 19 -5.66 -9.84 1.04
C THR A 19 -5.67 -10.02 -0.47
N VAL A 20 -4.51 -9.98 -1.13
CA VAL A 20 -4.38 -10.30 -2.57
C VAL A 20 -4.86 -11.72 -2.86
N SER A 21 -4.49 -12.69 -2.02
CA SER A 21 -4.89 -14.10 -2.21
C SER A 21 -6.41 -14.28 -2.10
N ARG A 22 -7.07 -13.55 -1.18
CA ARG A 22 -8.52 -13.51 -1.09
C ARG A 22 -9.16 -12.92 -2.35
N PHE A 23 -8.64 -11.79 -2.87
CA PHE A 23 -9.15 -11.21 -4.11
C PHE A 23 -8.98 -12.15 -5.31
N ASN A 24 -7.86 -12.87 -5.39
CA ASN A 24 -7.67 -13.89 -6.43
C ASN A 24 -8.70 -15.02 -6.29
N ARG A 25 -8.86 -15.59 -5.09
CA ARG A 25 -9.76 -16.72 -4.83
C ARG A 25 -11.23 -16.36 -4.97
N ASP A 26 -11.66 -15.27 -4.37
CA ASP A 26 -13.08 -14.95 -4.21
C ASP A 26 -13.64 -14.25 -5.46
N VAL A 27 -12.82 -13.48 -6.17
CA VAL A 27 -13.28 -12.64 -7.29
C VAL A 27 -12.47 -12.78 -8.58
N GLY A 28 -11.47 -13.67 -8.61
CA GLY A 28 -10.71 -14.00 -9.81
C GLY A 28 -9.74 -12.91 -10.27
N LEU A 29 -9.29 -12.03 -9.38
CA LEU A 29 -8.38 -10.95 -9.76
C LEU A 29 -7.03 -11.51 -10.22
N ALA A 30 -6.61 -11.16 -11.44
CA ALA A 30 -5.33 -11.57 -12.00
C ALA A 30 -4.15 -10.93 -11.24
N TYR A 31 -3.06 -11.68 -11.04
CA TYR A 31 -1.87 -11.15 -10.36
C TYR A 31 -1.23 -9.96 -11.08
N GLU A 32 -1.41 -9.84 -12.39
CA GLU A 32 -0.97 -8.67 -13.18
C GLU A 32 -1.64 -7.36 -12.76
N LYS A 33 -2.79 -7.45 -12.07
CA LYS A 33 -3.48 -6.30 -11.47
C LYS A 33 -2.95 -5.94 -10.10
N VAL A 34 -2.07 -6.74 -9.52
CA VAL A 34 -1.38 -6.42 -8.27
C VAL A 34 -0.15 -5.60 -8.64
N ILE A 35 0.19 -4.59 -7.84
CA ILE A 35 1.34 -3.73 -8.11
C ILE A 35 2.61 -4.56 -8.38
N PHE A 36 3.20 -4.38 -9.56
CA PHE A 36 4.35 -5.16 -10.07
C PHE A 36 4.19 -6.69 -10.06
N GLY A 37 2.97 -7.21 -9.99
CA GLY A 37 2.70 -8.63 -9.82
C GLY A 37 3.11 -9.19 -8.45
N ILE A 38 3.53 -8.33 -7.52
CA ILE A 38 4.03 -8.69 -6.19
C ILE A 38 3.18 -8.07 -5.09
N ARG A 39 2.96 -8.87 -4.05
CA ARG A 39 2.20 -8.45 -2.87
C ARG A 39 3.06 -7.50 -2.05
N MET A 40 2.43 -6.58 -1.32
CA MET A 40 3.18 -5.67 -0.44
C MET A 40 3.23 -6.20 0.99
N ASN A 41 4.35 -5.92 1.66
CA ASN A 41 4.52 -6.12 3.10
C ASN A 41 4.62 -4.75 3.78
N VAL A 42 4.29 -4.69 5.06
CA VAL A 42 4.47 -3.47 5.88
C VAL A 42 5.92 -2.99 5.82
N GLY A 43 6.11 -1.71 5.54
CA GLY A 43 7.41 -1.04 5.40
C GLY A 43 7.97 -1.04 3.97
N ALA A 44 7.37 -1.79 3.05
CA ALA A 44 7.74 -1.73 1.63
C ALA A 44 7.13 -0.51 0.95
N SER A 45 7.81 -0.04 -0.11
CA SER A 45 7.35 1.03 -0.99
C SER A 45 7.32 0.54 -2.43
N ALA A 46 6.40 1.08 -3.22
CA ALA A 46 6.28 0.84 -4.64
C ALA A 46 6.00 2.17 -5.35
N THR A 47 6.75 2.45 -6.42
CA THR A 47 6.64 3.72 -7.16
C THR A 47 6.09 3.45 -8.55
N ILE A 48 4.94 4.03 -8.87
CA ILE A 48 4.29 3.91 -10.17
C ILE A 48 3.85 5.29 -10.64
N ASP A 49 4.15 5.62 -11.89
CA ASP A 49 3.79 6.90 -12.51
C ASP A 49 4.13 8.11 -11.62
N GLY A 50 5.34 8.12 -11.07
CA GLY A 50 5.83 9.21 -10.20
C GLY A 50 5.22 9.25 -8.79
N ILE A 51 4.26 8.38 -8.48
CA ILE A 51 3.60 8.28 -7.18
C ILE A 51 4.23 7.14 -6.37
N THR A 52 4.68 7.42 -5.16
CA THR A 52 5.26 6.42 -4.26
C THR A 52 4.25 6.02 -3.19
N ILE A 53 3.93 4.73 -3.14
CA ILE A 53 3.01 4.15 -2.15
C ILE A 53 3.81 3.31 -1.18
N THR A 54 3.75 3.66 0.10
CA THR A 54 4.39 2.91 1.19
C THR A 54 3.32 2.27 2.06
N MET A 55 3.41 0.96 2.27
CA MET A 55 2.51 0.24 3.18
C MET A 55 2.95 0.44 4.63
N THR A 56 2.04 0.88 5.48
CA THR A 56 2.26 1.02 6.92
C THR A 56 1.42 0.03 7.70
N ARG A 57 1.75 -0.19 8.97
CA ARG A 57 0.94 -1.02 9.86
C ARG A 57 -0.25 -0.20 10.38
N ALA A 58 -1.45 -0.77 10.28
CA ALA A 58 -2.60 -0.33 11.06
C ALA A 58 -2.76 -1.22 12.31
N PHE A 59 -3.38 -0.67 13.36
CA PHE A 59 -3.56 -1.32 14.67
C PHE A 59 -5.03 -1.63 14.95
N HIS A 60 -5.70 -2.21 13.96
CA HIS A 60 -7.04 -2.77 14.10
C HIS A 60 -7.04 -4.24 13.65
N SER A 61 -8.15 -4.93 13.91
CA SER A 61 -8.35 -6.28 13.40
C SER A 61 -8.59 -6.26 11.89
N SER A 62 -8.09 -7.26 11.19
CA SER A 62 -8.39 -7.48 9.77
C SER A 62 -9.02 -8.85 9.59
N GLY A 63 -9.93 -8.97 8.61
CA GLY A 63 -10.47 -10.25 8.16
C GLY A 63 -9.51 -11.03 7.26
N THR A 64 -8.46 -10.39 6.75
CA THR A 64 -7.39 -11.01 5.94
C THR A 64 -6.04 -10.39 6.25
N GLY A 65 -5.05 -11.21 6.60
CA GLY A 65 -3.69 -10.78 6.86
C GLY A 65 -3.57 -9.68 7.92
N LEU A 66 -2.55 -8.85 7.76
CA LEU A 66 -2.34 -7.69 8.61
C LEU A 66 -3.17 -6.50 8.14
N ALA A 67 -3.76 -5.78 9.09
CA ALA A 67 -4.33 -4.47 8.83
C ALA A 67 -3.24 -3.49 8.36
N ALA A 68 -3.49 -2.82 7.24
CA ALA A 68 -2.54 -1.93 6.58
C ALA A 68 -3.07 -0.49 6.52
N GLY A 69 -2.17 0.46 6.73
CA GLY A 69 -2.32 1.84 6.31
C GLY A 69 -1.42 2.10 5.08
N TYR A 70 -1.52 3.29 4.51
CA TYR A 70 -0.73 3.70 3.36
C TYR A 70 -0.28 5.15 3.46
N MET A 71 0.95 5.38 3.04
CA MET A 71 1.47 6.71 2.73
C MET A 71 1.60 6.81 1.21
N VAL A 72 1.03 7.87 0.63
CA VAL A 72 1.05 8.13 -0.81
C VAL A 72 1.74 9.47 -1.02
N GLU A 73 2.93 9.42 -1.59
CA GLU A 73 3.71 10.59 -1.99
C GLU A 73 3.47 10.87 -3.47
N LEU A 74 2.99 12.07 -3.77
CA LEU A 74 2.72 12.55 -5.12
C LEU A 74 3.99 13.16 -5.75
N GLU A 75 3.95 13.36 -7.06
CA GLU A 75 5.08 13.90 -7.83
C GLU A 75 5.57 15.27 -7.35
N ASP A 76 4.71 16.06 -6.71
CA ASP A 76 5.02 17.39 -6.16
C ASP A 76 5.56 17.35 -4.71
N GLY A 77 5.77 16.14 -4.16
CA GLY A 77 6.22 15.92 -2.78
C GLY A 77 5.09 16.00 -1.75
N THR A 78 3.84 16.18 -2.16
CA THR A 78 2.69 16.10 -1.24
C THR A 78 2.53 14.68 -0.73
N VAL A 79 2.43 14.51 0.58
CA VAL A 79 2.26 13.20 1.22
C VAL A 79 0.87 13.09 1.86
N ILE A 80 0.09 12.11 1.38
CA ILE A 80 -1.21 11.72 1.94
C ILE A 80 -1.01 10.49 2.81
N TYR A 81 -1.47 10.54 4.06
CA TYR A 81 -1.44 9.39 4.96
C TYR A 81 -2.86 8.86 5.25
N HIS A 82 -3.10 7.60 4.88
CA HIS A 82 -4.32 6.87 5.17
C HIS A 82 -4.04 5.83 6.26
N ALA A 83 -4.53 6.06 7.48
CA ALA A 83 -4.22 5.24 8.65
C ALA A 83 -4.95 3.87 8.68
N GLY A 84 -5.86 3.61 7.74
CA GLY A 84 -6.83 2.51 7.85
C GLY A 84 -7.89 2.84 8.89
N ASP A 85 -8.48 1.83 9.51
CA ASP A 85 -9.37 2.01 10.67
C ASP A 85 -8.56 2.09 11.98
N THR A 86 -7.52 2.92 11.97
CA THR A 86 -6.67 3.21 13.13
C THR A 86 -6.50 4.71 13.25
N GLY A 87 -6.38 5.21 14.48
CA GLY A 87 -6.02 6.61 14.71
C GLY A 87 -4.62 6.96 14.19
N ILE A 88 -4.31 8.25 14.12
CA ILE A 88 -2.94 8.70 13.82
C ILE A 88 -2.00 8.13 14.88
N PHE A 89 -0.95 7.42 14.44
CA PHE A 89 0.00 6.76 15.33
C PHE A 89 1.39 7.39 15.21
N GLU A 90 2.09 7.60 16.33
CA GLU A 90 3.31 8.42 16.41
C GLU A 90 4.47 7.93 15.52
N ARG A 91 4.52 6.64 15.13
CA ARG A 91 5.55 6.11 14.22
C ARG A 91 5.47 6.64 12.79
N VAL A 92 4.36 7.24 12.38
CA VAL A 92 4.19 7.85 11.03
C VAL A 92 5.17 9.01 10.85
N GLY A 93 5.48 9.76 11.92
CA GLY A 93 6.49 10.82 11.89
C GLY A 93 7.92 10.34 11.63
N CYS A 94 8.28 9.13 12.10
CA CYS A 94 9.56 8.52 11.70
C CYS A 94 9.48 7.94 10.29
N LEU A 95 8.36 7.40 9.81
CA LEU A 95 8.30 6.90 8.42
C LEU A 95 8.68 7.98 7.39
N GLY A 96 8.15 9.21 7.51
CA GLY A 96 8.52 10.32 6.62
C GLY A 96 10.02 10.71 6.71
N ASN A 97 10.54 10.90 7.93
CA ASN A 97 11.95 11.34 8.11
C ASN A 97 12.99 10.22 7.97
N CYS A 98 12.67 9.01 8.42
CA CYS A 98 13.56 7.85 8.45
C CYS A 98 13.64 7.18 7.06
N MET A 99 12.59 7.26 6.22
CA MET A 99 12.69 6.83 4.81
C MET A 99 13.54 7.80 3.99
N ALA A 100 13.36 9.12 4.18
CA ALA A 100 14.22 10.13 3.55
C ALA A 100 15.72 9.95 3.91
N SER A 101 16.02 9.48 5.14
CA SER A 101 17.41 9.21 5.55
C SER A 101 17.97 7.85 5.10
N ILE A 102 17.12 6.88 4.77
CA ILE A 102 17.53 5.55 4.26
C ILE A 102 17.69 5.57 2.72
N TRP A 103 17.07 6.54 2.03
CA TRP A 103 17.08 6.63 0.57
C TRP A 103 17.92 7.76 -0.08
N PRO A 104 19.04 8.29 0.47
CA PRO A 104 19.95 9.09 -0.35
C PRO A 104 20.79 8.23 -1.31
N TYR A 105 20.60 6.90 -1.34
CA TYR A 105 21.30 6.00 -2.26
C TYR A 105 20.36 4.95 -2.89
N SER A 106 19.90 5.24 -4.09
CA SER A 106 19.90 4.27 -5.19
C SER A 106 20.25 5.00 -6.49
N PRO A 107 21.05 4.37 -7.37
CA PRO A 107 21.67 5.00 -8.55
C PRO A 107 20.67 5.48 -9.61
#